data_AF-A0A669CJM1-F1
#
_entry.id   AF-A0A669CJM1-F1
#
_cell.length_a   1.000
_cell.length_b   1.000
_cell.length_c   1.000
_cell.angle_alpha   90.00
_cell.angle_beta   90.00
_cell.angle_gamma   90.00
#
_symmetry.space_group_name_H-M   'P 1'
#
loop_
_entity.id
_entity.type
_entity.pdbx_description
1 polymer ?
#
loop_
_entity_poly.entity_id
_entity_poly.type
_entity_poly.pdbx_seq_one_letter_code
_entity_poly.pdbx_strand_id
1 'polypeptide(L)'
;MYCRLKQCRVGTVVQLYARFYANVSRNDYRCWTGGSFFYAGPDRKPQLLMQLENYVSKELHAIDPHEPKFQELKLQVYRNAFECFITAFKTYQPLLSAIKKEYENTFVRQGEQIKKLEPLQSHLRLVTEECDRKIQARWAEEQAEIAALKMEKQKLKEEIEAIRKREKTGSVSCSYMCFHLDWKDPVELQLALKVCREDLRNAQEELNRMNAEYWGVVPQCDWDALEQKHQRTELQLKTLQDDFDQLKSEHDTLLELHKRGSMQAKTHVSTSVQVLYVLEEIIIFAKCHRKLTKKVATKHCHQNVFQTDESGSQWQSHIQSQQQEEPVTSDAPESNMFPVHESR
;
A
#
# COMPACT_ATOMS: atom_id res chain seq x y z
N MET A 1 48.64 -1.46 0.86
CA MET A 1 48.86 -0.15 1.52
C MET A 1 47.72 0.78 1.16
N TYR A 2 46.80 1.02 2.10
CA TYR A 2 46.04 2.27 2.35
C TYR A 2 44.92 1.93 3.35
N CYS A 3 45.34 1.33 4.48
CA CYS A 3 44.59 1.30 5.73
C CYS A 3 45.31 2.26 6.68
N ARG A 4 44.89 3.53 6.71
CA ARG A 4 45.09 4.53 7.78
C ARG A 4 44.66 5.89 7.24
N LEU A 5 44.06 6.69 8.13
CA LEU A 5 43.54 8.06 7.92
C LEU A 5 42.08 8.15 7.48
N LYS A 6 41.15 7.79 8.37
CA LYS A 6 39.90 8.57 8.56
C LYS A 6 39.25 8.35 9.93
N GLN A 7 40.07 8.23 10.98
CA GLN A 7 39.61 8.04 12.37
C GLN A 7 39.74 9.28 13.26
N CYS A 8 40.06 10.45 12.71
CA CYS A 8 40.13 11.70 13.47
C CYS A 8 39.25 12.78 12.82
N ARG A 9 37.96 12.82 13.16
CA ARG A 9 37.07 14.01 13.03
C ARG A 9 35.67 13.87 13.64
N VAL A 10 35.32 12.71 14.19
CA VAL A 10 34.01 12.51 14.86
C VAL A 10 34.02 13.10 16.29
N GLY A 11 35.18 13.08 16.97
CA GLY A 11 35.31 13.63 18.33
C GLY A 11 35.08 15.14 18.43
N THR A 12 35.45 15.91 17.40
CA THR A 12 35.34 17.38 17.42
C THR A 12 33.90 17.87 17.17
N VAL A 13 33.13 17.16 16.35
CA VAL A 13 31.73 17.52 16.05
C VAL A 13 30.82 17.19 17.23
N VAL A 14 31.04 16.05 17.90
CA VAL A 14 30.29 15.70 19.11
C VAL A 14 30.62 16.66 20.27
N GLN A 15 31.87 17.14 20.38
CA GLN A 15 32.22 18.20 21.35
C GLN A 15 31.62 19.57 21.00
N LEU A 16 31.46 19.91 19.71
CA LEU A 16 30.79 21.14 19.27
C LEU A 16 29.27 21.05 19.46
N TYR A 17 28.65 19.90 19.20
CA TYR A 17 27.24 19.65 19.47
C TYR A 17 26.94 19.63 20.97
N ALA A 18 27.82 19.03 21.79
CA ALA A 18 27.70 19.08 23.25
C ALA A 18 27.90 20.50 23.79
N ARG A 19 28.81 21.31 23.23
CA ARG A 19 28.93 22.74 23.56
C ARG A 19 27.73 23.56 23.09
N PHE A 20 27.13 23.23 21.95
CA PHE A 20 25.94 23.91 21.44
C PHE A 20 24.72 23.58 22.29
N TYR A 21 24.50 22.32 22.66
CA TYR A 21 23.42 21.91 23.56
C TYR A 21 23.65 22.29 25.03
N ALA A 22 24.90 22.36 25.49
CA ALA A 22 25.23 22.95 26.79
C ALA A 22 25.05 24.47 26.79
N ASN A 23 25.18 25.16 25.65
CA ASN A 23 24.82 26.57 25.49
C ASN A 23 23.31 26.78 25.32
N VAL A 24 22.58 25.86 24.69
CA VAL A 24 21.11 25.90 24.58
C VAL A 24 20.43 25.50 25.89
N SER A 25 21.05 24.63 26.70
CA SER A 25 20.61 24.35 28.09
C SER A 25 21.16 25.35 29.11
N ARG A 26 22.05 26.26 28.68
CA ARG A 26 22.36 27.54 29.34
C ARG A 26 21.59 28.71 28.73
N ASN A 27 20.53 28.46 27.96
CA ASN A 27 19.40 29.37 28.05
C ASN A 27 18.76 29.11 29.41
N ASP A 28 19.43 29.70 30.40
CA ASP A 28 18.80 30.35 31.53
C ASP A 28 17.39 30.74 31.05
N TYR A 29 16.38 30.01 31.54
CA TYR A 29 15.09 30.59 31.79
C TYR A 29 15.33 31.67 32.86
N ARG A 30 16.10 32.71 32.52
CA ARG A 30 15.93 34.01 33.10
C ARG A 30 14.53 34.36 32.68
N CYS A 31 13.64 34.19 33.65
CA CYS A 31 12.50 35.04 33.84
C CYS A 31 12.72 36.33 33.06
N TRP A 32 11.80 36.63 32.16
CA TRP A 32 11.73 37.90 31.45
C TRP A 32 11.35 39.01 32.45
N THR A 33 12.09 39.10 33.55
CA THR A 33 12.17 40.20 34.50
C THR A 33 13.38 41.01 34.05
N GLY A 34 13.20 41.88 33.05
CA GLY A 34 14.30 42.72 32.60
C GLY A 34 14.19 43.27 31.18
N GLY A 35 12.99 43.61 30.71
CA GLY A 35 12.84 44.51 29.57
C GLY A 35 12.79 45.95 30.06
N SER A 36 13.94 46.59 30.29
CA SER A 36 13.96 48.03 30.50
C SER A 36 13.51 48.71 29.21
N PHE A 37 12.35 49.35 29.25
CA PHE A 37 11.82 50.15 28.15
C PHE A 37 12.79 51.30 27.85
N PHE A 38 13.53 51.20 26.75
CA PHE A 38 14.46 52.24 26.31
C PHE A 38 13.79 53.46 25.64
N TYR A 39 12.45 53.57 25.63
CA TYR A 39 11.76 54.67 24.95
C TYR A 39 11.12 55.72 25.85
N ALA A 40 11.11 55.52 27.16
CA ALA A 40 10.88 56.58 28.13
C ALA A 40 11.29 56.01 29.51
N GLY A 41 11.80 56.84 30.43
CA GLY A 41 12.32 56.40 31.73
C GLY A 41 11.39 55.45 32.52
N PRO A 42 11.86 54.84 33.61
CA PRO A 42 11.20 53.76 34.36
C PRO A 42 9.70 53.97 34.70
N ASP A 43 9.20 55.21 34.65
CA ASP A 43 7.81 55.60 34.93
C ASP A 43 6.96 56.04 33.71
N ARG A 44 7.38 55.73 32.47
CA ARG A 44 6.74 56.30 31.27
C ARG A 44 6.31 55.26 30.24
N LYS A 45 5.61 54.21 30.67
CA LYS A 45 4.94 53.30 29.74
C LYS A 45 3.83 54.06 28.98
N PRO A 46 3.74 53.94 27.64
CA PRO A 46 2.64 54.53 26.89
C PRO A 46 1.28 54.03 27.42
N GLN A 47 0.34 54.94 27.65
CA GLN A 47 -0.97 54.62 28.25
C GLN A 47 -1.72 53.54 27.45
N LEU A 48 -1.71 53.64 26.12
CA LEU A 48 -2.32 52.66 25.23
C LEU A 48 -1.76 51.24 25.45
N LEU A 49 -0.44 51.11 25.61
CA LEU A 49 0.20 49.82 25.84
C LEU A 49 -0.21 49.22 27.18
N MET A 50 -0.28 50.04 28.23
CA MET A 50 -0.74 49.61 29.56
C MET A 50 -2.22 49.17 29.54
N GLN A 51 -3.06 49.87 28.79
CA GLN A 51 -4.47 49.51 28.63
C GLN A 51 -4.64 48.17 27.89
N LEU A 52 -3.89 47.97 26.80
CA LEU A 52 -3.94 46.74 26.01
C LEU A 52 -3.44 45.53 26.81
N GLU A 53 -2.34 45.67 27.56
CA GLU A 53 -1.83 44.60 28.41
C GLU A 53 -2.83 44.25 29.53
N ASN A 54 -3.39 45.25 30.20
CA ASN A 54 -4.41 45.01 31.23
C ASN A 54 -5.66 44.32 30.65
N TYR A 55 -6.08 44.69 29.44
CA TYR A 55 -7.18 44.02 28.74
C TYR A 55 -6.83 42.56 28.46
N VAL A 56 -5.68 42.28 27.83
CA VAL A 56 -5.26 40.92 27.50
C VAL A 56 -5.12 40.05 28.75
N SER A 57 -4.48 40.55 29.81
CA SER A 57 -4.33 39.80 31.06
C SER A 57 -5.68 39.48 31.71
N LYS A 58 -6.62 40.43 31.75
CA LYS A 58 -7.96 40.22 32.32
C LYS A 58 -8.76 39.20 31.51
N GLU A 59 -8.84 39.38 30.21
CA GLU A 59 -9.64 38.52 29.32
C GLU A 59 -9.05 37.10 29.24
N LEU A 60 -7.72 36.94 29.23
CA LEU A 60 -7.10 35.61 29.26
C LEU A 60 -7.34 34.87 30.57
N HIS A 61 -7.36 35.57 31.71
CA HIS A 61 -7.68 34.96 33.01
C HIS A 61 -9.16 34.58 33.15
N ALA A 62 -10.05 35.17 32.33
CA ALA A 62 -11.47 34.84 32.32
C ALA A 62 -11.80 33.57 31.52
N ILE A 63 -10.88 33.08 30.68
CA ILE A 63 -11.08 31.88 29.85
C ILE A 63 -10.64 30.63 30.63
N ASP A 64 -11.53 29.63 30.72
CA ASP A 64 -11.21 28.33 31.31
C ASP A 64 -10.17 27.56 30.47
N PRO A 65 -9.02 27.16 31.05
CA PRO A 65 -8.01 26.32 30.39
C PRO A 65 -8.54 24.98 29.83
N HIS A 66 -9.65 24.46 30.37
CA HIS A 66 -10.22 23.18 29.95
C HIS A 66 -11.28 23.28 28.85
N GLU A 67 -11.59 24.49 28.38
CA GLU A 67 -12.54 24.70 27.29
C GLU A 67 -12.00 24.07 25.98
N PRO A 68 -12.79 23.26 25.24
CA PRO A 68 -12.34 22.63 23.98
C PRO A 68 -11.88 23.64 22.92
N LYS A 69 -12.39 24.87 22.99
CA LYS A 69 -12.04 25.99 22.10
C LYS A 69 -11.07 27.00 22.75
N PHE A 70 -10.36 26.60 23.80
CA PHE A 70 -9.43 27.47 24.54
C PHE A 70 -8.47 28.25 23.62
N GLN A 71 -7.87 27.57 22.63
CA GLN A 71 -6.93 28.22 21.69
C GLN A 71 -7.62 29.24 20.79
N GLU A 72 -8.87 28.98 20.38
CA GLU A 72 -9.64 29.89 19.52
C GLU A 72 -10.08 31.14 20.31
N LEU A 73 -10.54 30.95 21.55
CA LEU A 73 -10.89 32.03 22.48
C LEU A 73 -9.66 32.87 22.84
N LYS A 74 -8.52 32.23 23.12
CA LYS A 74 -7.24 32.92 23.36
C LYS A 74 -6.85 33.80 22.18
N LEU A 75 -6.93 33.27 20.96
CA LEU A 75 -6.64 34.03 19.73
C LEU A 75 -7.62 35.21 19.55
N GLN A 76 -8.89 35.03 19.92
CA GLN A 76 -9.89 36.10 19.87
C GLN A 76 -9.54 37.28 20.78
N VAL A 77 -9.05 37.02 22.01
CA VAL A 77 -8.57 38.08 22.91
C VAL A 77 -7.46 38.91 22.27
N TYR A 78 -6.47 38.25 21.66
CA TYR A 78 -5.39 38.95 20.96
C TYR A 78 -5.87 39.69 19.71
N ARG A 79 -6.83 39.14 18.96
CA ARG A 79 -7.43 39.84 17.81
C ARG A 79 -8.14 41.12 18.24
N ASN A 80 -8.91 41.06 19.33
CA ASN A 80 -9.60 42.23 19.87
C ASN A 80 -8.61 43.28 20.38
N ALA A 81 -7.55 42.86 21.07
CA ALA A 81 -6.48 43.77 21.50
C ALA A 81 -5.79 44.43 20.30
N PHE A 82 -5.54 43.67 19.23
CA PHE A 82 -4.95 44.22 18.00
C PHE A 82 -5.89 45.16 17.27
N GLU A 83 -7.20 44.92 17.29
CA GLU A 83 -8.21 45.86 16.76
C GLU A 83 -8.20 47.19 17.53
N CYS A 84 -8.16 47.13 18.87
CA CYS A 84 -7.99 48.31 19.72
C CYS A 84 -6.66 49.05 19.43
N PHE A 85 -5.59 48.31 19.11
CA PHE A 85 -4.32 48.91 18.69
C PHE A 85 -4.45 49.61 17.32
N ILE A 86 -5.02 48.93 16.32
CA ILE A 86 -5.20 49.48 14.97
C ILE A 86 -6.03 50.77 14.98
N THR A 87 -7.14 50.77 15.72
CA THR A 87 -8.05 51.91 15.83
C THR A 87 -7.41 53.13 16.49
N ALA A 88 -6.43 52.93 17.38
CA ALA A 88 -5.66 54.01 18.00
C ALA A 88 -4.62 54.65 17.04
N PHE A 89 -4.06 53.88 16.10
CA PHE A 89 -3.02 54.33 15.17
C PHE A 89 -3.57 54.82 13.82
N LYS A 90 -4.31 55.94 13.85
CA LYS A 90 -5.02 56.48 12.66
C LYS A 90 -4.18 56.60 11.39
N THR A 91 -2.93 57.04 11.47
CA THR A 91 -2.05 57.23 10.30
C THR A 91 -1.68 55.91 9.62
N TYR A 92 -1.45 54.86 10.41
CA TYR A 92 -1.05 53.54 9.91
C TYR A 92 -2.23 52.56 9.81
N GLN A 93 -3.42 52.99 10.22
CA GLN A 93 -4.62 52.16 10.28
C GLN A 93 -4.91 51.41 8.97
N PRO A 94 -4.83 52.02 7.76
CA PRO A 94 -5.12 51.30 6.51
C PRO A 94 -4.14 50.14 6.27
N LEU A 95 -2.85 50.37 6.56
CA LEU A 95 -1.81 49.36 6.41
C LEU A 95 -2.00 48.22 7.42
N LEU A 96 -2.17 48.54 8.70
CA LEU A 96 -2.33 47.53 9.74
C LEU A 96 -3.63 46.73 9.58
N SER A 97 -4.71 47.37 9.12
CA SER A 97 -5.97 46.70 8.78
C SER A 97 -5.81 45.76 7.59
N ALA A 98 -5.06 46.16 6.56
CA ALA A 98 -4.76 45.31 5.41
C ALA A 98 -3.94 44.08 5.84
N ILE A 99 -2.93 44.27 6.70
CA ILE A 99 -2.14 43.17 7.26
C ILE A 99 -3.04 42.22 8.07
N LYS A 100 -3.86 42.74 8.98
CA LYS A 100 -4.83 41.94 9.77
C LYS A 100 -5.75 41.12 8.86
N LYS A 101 -6.30 41.75 7.82
CA LYS A 101 -7.19 41.11 6.84
C LYS A 101 -6.52 39.96 6.10
N GLU A 102 -5.25 40.07 5.71
CA GLU A 102 -4.54 38.97 5.06
C GLU A 102 -4.36 37.74 5.95
N TYR A 103 -4.07 37.96 7.24
CA TYR A 103 -4.04 36.86 8.20
C TYR A 103 -5.42 36.25 8.40
N GLU A 104 -6.46 37.07 8.59
CA GLU A 104 -7.86 36.61 8.72
C GLU A 104 -8.30 35.78 7.50
N ASN A 105 -8.01 36.26 6.28
CA ASN A 105 -8.26 35.53 5.04
C ASN A 105 -7.53 34.18 5.00
N THR A 106 -6.29 34.13 5.48
CA THR A 106 -5.51 32.89 5.55
C THR A 106 -6.14 31.87 6.49
N PHE A 107 -6.61 32.31 7.66
CA PHE A 107 -7.34 31.44 8.59
C PHE A 107 -8.63 30.91 7.98
N VAL A 108 -9.41 31.75 7.26
CA VAL A 108 -10.62 31.31 6.57
C VAL A 108 -10.30 30.24 5.52
N ARG A 109 -9.30 30.48 4.66
CA ARG A 109 -8.86 29.49 3.64
C ARG A 109 -8.43 28.16 4.26
N GLN A 110 -7.69 28.21 5.37
CA GLN A 110 -7.28 27.00 6.08
C GLN A 110 -8.48 26.27 6.71
N GLY A 111 -9.42 27.02 7.30
CA GLY A 111 -10.66 26.46 7.83
C GLY A 111 -11.50 25.75 6.75
N GLU A 112 -11.57 26.33 5.56
CA GLU A 112 -12.22 25.71 4.40
C GLU A 112 -11.50 24.43 3.93
N GLN A 113 -10.16 24.42 3.92
CA GLN A 113 -9.39 23.21 3.63
C GLN A 113 -9.65 22.10 4.64
N ILE A 114 -9.73 22.44 5.93
CA ILE A 114 -10.05 21.47 6.99
C ILE A 114 -11.45 20.88 6.77
N LYS A 115 -12.45 21.70 6.44
CA LYS A 115 -13.81 21.23 6.11
C LYS A 115 -13.84 20.27 4.92
N LYS A 116 -12.97 20.49 3.91
CA LYS A 116 -12.86 19.57 2.75
C LYS A 116 -12.23 18.22 3.12
N LEU A 117 -11.48 18.13 4.22
CA LEU A 117 -10.89 16.88 4.70
C LEU A 117 -11.86 16.03 5.52
N GLU A 118 -12.92 16.63 6.08
CA GLU A 118 -13.91 15.94 6.91
C GLU A 118 -14.66 14.80 6.16
N PRO A 119 -15.09 14.96 4.89
CA PRO A 119 -15.65 13.87 4.10
C PRO A 119 -14.66 12.71 3.91
N LEU A 120 -13.38 12.99 3.70
CA LEU A 120 -12.35 11.95 3.55
C LEU A 120 -12.15 11.17 4.85
N GLN A 121 -12.15 11.84 5.99
CA GLN A 121 -12.10 11.18 7.30
C GLN A 121 -13.34 10.30 7.54
N SER A 122 -14.53 10.76 7.13
CA SER A 122 -15.76 9.97 7.23
C SER A 122 -15.73 8.73 6.33
N HIS A 123 -15.24 8.88 5.09
CA HIS A 123 -15.12 7.77 4.15
C HIS A 123 -14.10 6.74 4.62
N LEU A 124 -12.95 7.19 5.13
CA LEU A 124 -11.96 6.31 5.72
C LEU A 124 -12.56 5.49 6.87
N ARG A 125 -13.31 6.13 7.77
CA ARG A 125 -14.00 5.44 8.87
C ARG A 125 -14.92 4.33 8.37
N LEU A 126 -15.76 4.62 7.37
CA LEU A 126 -16.68 3.64 6.80
C LEU A 126 -15.94 2.46 6.13
N VAL A 127 -14.87 2.73 5.39
CA VAL A 127 -14.07 1.68 4.76
C VAL A 127 -13.35 0.83 5.81
N THR A 128 -12.85 1.44 6.89
CA THR A 128 -12.26 0.71 8.02
C THR A 128 -13.28 -0.20 8.69
N GLU A 129 -14.48 0.31 9.03
CA GLU A 129 -15.56 -0.48 9.63
C GLU A 129 -15.99 -1.65 8.73
N GLU A 130 -16.04 -1.43 7.40
CA GLU A 130 -16.37 -2.49 6.44
C GLU A 130 -15.28 -3.56 6.35
N CYS A 131 -14.01 -3.17 6.38
CA CYS A 131 -12.88 -4.11 6.41
C CYS A 131 -12.91 -4.96 7.69
N ASP A 132 -13.12 -4.34 8.84
CA ASP A 132 -13.20 -5.04 10.13
C ASP A 132 -14.33 -6.06 10.13
N ARG A 133 -15.51 -5.67 9.60
CA ARG A 133 -16.65 -6.58 9.45
C ARG A 133 -16.31 -7.78 8.57
N LYS A 134 -15.63 -7.58 7.45
CA LYS A 134 -15.21 -8.67 6.54
C LYS A 134 -14.21 -9.61 7.20
N ILE A 135 -13.23 -9.06 7.91
CA ILE A 135 -12.23 -9.86 8.64
C ILE A 135 -12.92 -10.72 9.70
N GLN A 136 -13.83 -10.13 10.48
CA GLN A 136 -14.59 -10.86 11.50
C GLN A 136 -15.47 -11.96 10.90
N ALA A 137 -16.13 -11.70 9.77
CA ALA A 137 -16.95 -12.68 9.08
C ALA A 137 -16.12 -13.87 8.58
N ARG A 138 -14.98 -13.60 7.92
CA ARG A 138 -14.04 -14.64 7.46
C ARG A 138 -13.49 -15.46 8.61
N TRP A 139 -13.09 -14.81 9.70
CA TRP A 139 -12.63 -15.49 10.89
C TRP A 139 -13.70 -16.44 11.46
N ALA A 140 -14.96 -16.00 11.55
CA ALA A 140 -16.05 -16.84 12.03
C ALA A 140 -16.31 -18.06 11.14
N GLU A 141 -16.26 -17.86 9.81
CA GLU A 141 -16.38 -18.93 8.81
C GLU A 141 -15.26 -19.98 8.97
N GLU A 142 -14.01 -19.52 9.06
CA GLU A 142 -12.85 -20.39 9.29
C GLU A 142 -12.96 -21.18 10.61
N GLN A 143 -13.41 -20.53 11.70
CA GLN A 143 -13.59 -21.22 12.98
C GLN A 143 -14.69 -22.30 12.91
N ALA A 144 -15.77 -22.04 12.16
CA ALA A 144 -16.84 -23.03 11.95
C ALA A 144 -16.34 -24.23 11.13
N GLU A 145 -15.55 -23.98 10.08
CA GLU A 145 -14.95 -25.05 9.26
C GLU A 145 -13.95 -25.88 10.06
N ILE A 146 -13.07 -25.23 10.84
CA ILE A 146 -12.14 -25.92 11.74
C ILE A 146 -12.89 -26.79 12.74
N ALA A 147 -14.01 -26.32 13.28
CA ALA A 147 -14.83 -27.09 14.21
C ALA A 147 -15.47 -28.31 13.52
N ALA A 148 -16.02 -28.13 12.32
CA ALA A 148 -16.61 -29.22 11.53
C ALA A 148 -15.57 -30.31 11.19
N LEU A 149 -14.42 -29.91 10.66
CA LEU A 149 -13.32 -30.82 10.34
C LEU A 149 -12.80 -31.57 11.57
N LYS A 150 -12.78 -30.93 12.74
CA LYS A 150 -12.41 -31.60 14.00
C LYS A 150 -13.42 -32.69 14.38
N MET A 151 -14.72 -32.46 14.18
CA MET A 151 -15.76 -33.45 14.44
C MET A 151 -15.66 -34.64 13.47
N GLU A 152 -15.48 -34.38 12.18
CA GLU A 152 -15.29 -35.44 11.18
C GLU A 152 -14.02 -36.26 11.46
N LYS A 153 -12.91 -35.60 11.77
CA LYS A 153 -11.66 -36.27 12.16
C LYS A 153 -11.88 -37.19 13.36
N GLN A 154 -12.66 -36.77 14.34
CA GLN A 154 -12.95 -37.59 15.53
C GLN A 154 -13.82 -38.79 15.16
N LYS A 155 -14.86 -38.60 14.35
CA LYS A 155 -15.73 -39.67 13.86
C LYS A 155 -14.94 -40.72 13.07
N LEU A 156 -14.08 -40.30 12.14
CA LEU A 156 -13.24 -41.21 11.35
C LEU A 156 -12.28 -42.02 12.23
N LYS A 157 -11.73 -41.42 13.29
CA LYS A 157 -10.89 -42.16 14.25
C LYS A 157 -11.68 -43.27 14.95
N GLU A 158 -12.90 -42.99 15.39
CA GLU A 158 -13.77 -43.97 16.03
C GLU A 158 -14.14 -45.12 15.07
N GLU A 159 -14.41 -44.80 13.81
CA GLU A 159 -14.66 -45.80 12.76
C GLU A 159 -13.45 -46.70 12.50
N ILE A 160 -12.23 -46.13 12.43
CA ILE A 160 -10.98 -46.88 12.28
C ILE A 160 -10.77 -47.82 13.48
N GLU A 161 -11.01 -47.35 14.70
CA GLU A 161 -10.91 -48.17 15.91
C GLU A 161 -11.94 -49.32 15.91
N ALA A 162 -13.17 -49.05 15.48
CA ALA A 162 -14.21 -50.07 15.35
C ALA A 162 -13.85 -51.14 14.32
N ILE A 163 -13.32 -50.76 13.15
CA ILE A 163 -12.85 -51.69 12.12
C ILE A 163 -11.70 -52.54 12.64
N ARG A 164 -10.68 -51.92 13.26
CA ARG A 164 -9.55 -52.66 13.86
C ARG A 164 -10.00 -53.67 14.93
N LYS A 165 -11.05 -53.35 15.70
CA LYS A 165 -11.61 -54.28 16.68
C LYS A 165 -12.30 -55.46 16.00
N ARG A 166 -13.05 -55.22 14.91
CA ARG A 166 -13.70 -56.27 14.11
C ARG A 166 -12.70 -57.21 13.44
N GLU A 167 -11.63 -56.67 12.86
CA GLU A 167 -10.55 -57.47 12.25
C GLU A 167 -9.88 -58.40 13.27
N LYS A 168 -9.61 -57.90 14.48
CA LYS A 168 -9.07 -58.72 15.57
C LYS A 168 -10.01 -59.87 15.95
N THR A 169 -11.31 -59.62 16.06
CA THR A 169 -12.29 -60.68 16.36
C THR A 169 -12.51 -61.66 15.21
N GLY A 170 -12.48 -61.19 13.96
CA GLY A 170 -12.62 -62.03 12.76
C GLY A 170 -11.40 -62.90 12.49
N SER A 171 -10.20 -62.39 12.75
CA SER A 171 -8.93 -63.14 12.68
C SER A 171 -8.91 -64.31 13.68
N VAL A 172 -9.43 -64.09 14.90
CA VAL A 172 -9.60 -65.16 15.89
C VAL A 172 -10.59 -66.23 15.40
N SER A 173 -11.69 -65.85 14.74
CA SER A 173 -12.67 -66.79 14.18
C SER A 173 -12.15 -67.62 12.99
N CYS A 174 -11.30 -67.03 12.14
CA CYS A 174 -10.71 -67.71 10.97
C CYS A 174 -9.72 -68.83 11.39
N SER A 175 -9.04 -68.67 12.53
CA SER A 175 -8.19 -69.70 13.11
C SER A 175 -8.94 -70.98 13.51
N TYR A 176 -10.24 -70.89 13.82
CA TYR A 176 -11.06 -72.06 14.21
C TYR A 176 -11.68 -72.81 13.02
N MET A 177 -11.76 -72.19 11.83
CA MET A 177 -12.29 -72.83 10.63
C MET A 177 -11.25 -73.64 9.82
N CYS A 178 -9.96 -73.54 10.16
CA CYS A 178 -8.88 -74.27 9.47
C CYS A 178 -8.79 -75.76 9.85
N PHE A 179 -9.51 -76.23 10.89
CA PHE A 179 -9.41 -77.60 11.42
C PHE A 179 -10.37 -78.64 10.80
N HIS A 180 -11.10 -78.32 9.72
CA HIS A 180 -12.18 -79.18 9.22
C HIS A 180 -12.31 -79.26 7.70
N LEU A 181 -11.22 -79.50 6.98
CA LEU A 181 -11.31 -79.96 5.58
C LEU A 181 -10.24 -81.03 5.32
N ASP A 182 -10.53 -82.24 5.79
CA ASP A 182 -9.90 -83.45 5.27
C ASP A 182 -10.78 -84.01 4.14
N TRP A 183 -10.11 -84.45 3.07
CA TRP A 183 -10.62 -85.06 1.82
C TRP A 183 -11.27 -84.10 0.79
N LYS A 184 -10.43 -83.48 -0.05
CA LYS A 184 -10.80 -83.08 -1.41
C LYS A 184 -9.91 -83.84 -2.38
N ASP A 185 -10.49 -84.25 -3.51
CA ASP A 185 -9.80 -84.97 -4.58
C ASP A 185 -8.50 -84.22 -4.97
N PRO A 186 -7.33 -84.90 -5.04
CA PRO A 186 -6.08 -84.28 -5.45
C PRO A 186 -6.18 -83.47 -6.75
N VAL A 187 -7.04 -83.87 -7.69
CA VAL A 187 -7.27 -83.16 -8.96
C VAL A 187 -8.04 -81.86 -8.73
N GLU A 188 -9.07 -81.87 -7.88
CA GLU A 188 -9.81 -80.66 -7.51
C GLU A 188 -8.92 -79.67 -6.75
N LEU A 189 -8.06 -80.16 -5.85
CA LEU A 189 -7.09 -79.33 -5.15
C LEU A 189 -6.07 -78.71 -6.11
N GLN A 190 -5.60 -79.45 -7.10
CA GLN A 190 -4.72 -78.94 -8.15
C GLN A 190 -5.42 -77.88 -9.02
N LEU A 191 -6.69 -78.09 -9.37
CA LEU A 191 -7.46 -77.12 -10.15
C LEU A 191 -7.70 -75.84 -9.35
N ALA A 192 -8.14 -75.96 -8.09
CA ALA A 192 -8.34 -74.85 -7.18
C ALA A 192 -7.05 -74.06 -6.93
N LEU A 193 -5.92 -74.74 -6.77
CA LEU A 193 -4.61 -74.10 -6.59
C LEU A 193 -4.17 -73.34 -7.85
N LYS A 194 -4.44 -73.87 -9.06
CA LYS A 194 -4.18 -73.15 -10.31
C LYS A 194 -5.04 -71.90 -10.43
N VAL A 195 -6.34 -72.00 -10.13
CA VAL A 195 -7.27 -70.86 -10.12
C VAL A 195 -6.81 -69.82 -9.10
N CYS A 196 -6.49 -70.21 -7.87
CA CYS A 196 -6.02 -69.28 -6.84
C CYS A 196 -4.71 -68.56 -7.23
N ARG A 197 -3.79 -69.26 -7.91
CA ARG A 197 -2.55 -68.64 -8.41
C ARG A 197 -2.82 -67.62 -9.50
N GLU A 198 -3.78 -67.91 -10.36
CA GLU A 198 -4.18 -66.99 -11.42
C GLU A 198 -4.92 -65.78 -10.86
N ASP A 199 -5.86 -65.99 -9.94
CA ASP A 199 -6.56 -64.92 -9.24
C ASP A 199 -5.60 -64.02 -8.45
N LEU A 200 -4.57 -64.61 -7.81
CA LEU A 200 -3.53 -63.83 -7.14
C LEU A 200 -2.72 -62.99 -8.13
N ARG A 201 -2.37 -63.55 -9.29
CA ARG A 201 -1.66 -62.83 -10.35
C ARG A 201 -2.50 -61.68 -10.88
N ASN A 202 -3.77 -61.94 -11.17
CA ASN A 202 -4.73 -60.95 -11.62
C ASN A 202 -4.89 -59.83 -10.58
N ALA A 203 -5.13 -60.17 -9.32
CA ALA A 203 -5.25 -59.18 -8.24
C ALA A 203 -3.97 -58.34 -8.07
N GLN A 204 -2.78 -58.96 -8.24
CA GLN A 204 -1.52 -58.25 -8.19
C GLN A 204 -1.35 -57.29 -9.38
N GLU A 205 -1.78 -57.68 -10.58
CA GLU A 205 -1.79 -56.83 -11.77
C GLU A 205 -2.80 -55.69 -11.63
N GLU A 206 -3.99 -55.93 -11.07
CA GLU A 206 -4.97 -54.88 -10.78
C GLU A 206 -4.46 -53.89 -9.75
N LEU A 207 -3.80 -54.37 -8.68
CA LEU A 207 -3.17 -53.51 -7.68
C LEU A 207 -2.06 -52.66 -8.29
N ASN A 208 -1.24 -53.25 -9.17
CA ASN A 208 -0.17 -52.53 -9.85
C ASN A 208 -0.74 -51.48 -10.83
N ARG A 209 -1.80 -51.82 -11.56
CA ARG A 209 -2.53 -50.89 -12.44
C ARG A 209 -3.13 -49.74 -11.64
N MET A 210 -3.87 -50.05 -10.58
CA MET A 210 -4.47 -49.05 -9.69
C MET A 210 -3.40 -48.19 -9.02
N ASN A 211 -2.25 -48.75 -8.61
CA ASN A 211 -1.15 -47.96 -8.08
C ASN A 211 -0.53 -47.04 -9.14
N ALA A 212 -0.37 -47.49 -10.39
CA ALA A 212 0.15 -46.65 -11.47
C ALA A 212 -0.82 -45.52 -11.83
N GLU A 213 -2.12 -45.81 -11.86
CA GLU A 213 -3.18 -44.81 -12.07
C GLU A 213 -3.29 -43.86 -10.88
N TYR A 214 -3.27 -44.35 -9.64
CA TYR A 214 -3.35 -43.53 -8.43
C TYR A 214 -2.10 -42.65 -8.24
N TRP A 215 -0.91 -43.18 -8.53
CA TRP A 215 0.35 -42.44 -8.50
C TRP A 215 0.38 -41.27 -9.48
N GLY A 216 -0.26 -41.42 -10.65
CA GLY A 216 -0.26 -40.40 -11.70
C GLY A 216 -1.35 -39.33 -11.60
N VAL A 217 -2.43 -39.56 -10.84
CA VAL A 217 -3.66 -38.76 -11.04
C VAL A 217 -3.95 -37.78 -9.91
N VAL A 218 -3.73 -38.07 -8.62
CA VAL A 218 -3.90 -37.08 -7.53
C VAL A 218 -3.16 -37.63 -6.30
N PRO A 219 -2.10 -37.02 -5.72
CA PRO A 219 -1.95 -35.58 -5.42
C PRO A 219 -0.63 -34.91 -5.90
N GLN A 220 0.32 -35.61 -6.52
CA GLN A 220 1.65 -35.04 -6.78
C GLN A 220 1.66 -33.91 -7.82
N CYS A 221 0.88 -34.03 -8.91
CA CYS A 221 0.76 -32.95 -9.90
C CYS A 221 0.06 -31.70 -9.35
N ASP A 222 -0.96 -31.88 -8.50
CA ASP A 222 -1.63 -30.76 -7.83
C ASP A 222 -0.72 -30.10 -6.80
N TRP A 223 0.10 -30.88 -6.08
CA TRP A 223 1.14 -30.36 -5.19
C TRP A 223 2.20 -29.58 -5.96
N ASP A 224 2.70 -30.11 -7.09
CA ASP A 224 3.70 -29.42 -7.91
C ASP A 224 3.14 -28.11 -8.48
N ALA A 225 1.88 -28.12 -8.93
CA ALA A 225 1.20 -26.92 -9.40
C ALA A 225 0.95 -25.89 -8.28
N LEU A 226 0.60 -26.35 -7.08
CA LEU A 226 0.41 -25.51 -5.91
C LEU A 226 1.74 -24.92 -5.42
N GLU A 227 2.80 -25.73 -5.41
CA GLU A 227 4.16 -25.35 -5.03
C GLU A 227 4.73 -24.31 -6.00
N GLN A 228 4.56 -24.50 -7.30
CA GLN A 228 4.95 -23.48 -8.30
C GLN A 228 4.18 -22.16 -8.10
N LYS A 229 2.87 -22.22 -7.80
CA LYS A 229 2.07 -21.02 -7.50
C LYS A 229 2.56 -20.33 -6.23
N HIS A 230 2.89 -21.11 -5.19
CA HIS A 230 3.43 -20.60 -3.95
C HIS A 230 4.77 -19.87 -4.18
N GLN A 231 5.73 -20.53 -4.85
CA GLN A 231 7.02 -19.94 -5.19
C GLN A 231 6.89 -18.67 -6.02
N ARG A 232 5.95 -18.64 -6.98
CA ARG A 232 5.64 -17.43 -7.76
C ARG A 232 5.12 -16.29 -6.89
N THR A 233 4.21 -16.61 -5.97
CA THR A 233 3.62 -15.63 -5.06
C THR A 233 4.66 -15.09 -4.08
N GLU A 234 5.54 -15.94 -3.57
CA GLU A 234 6.66 -15.51 -2.72
C GLU A 234 7.62 -14.57 -3.45
N LEU A 235 7.95 -14.86 -4.71
CA LEU A 235 8.77 -13.98 -5.54
C LEU A 235 8.10 -12.61 -5.72
N GLN A 236 6.80 -12.58 -5.99
CA GLN A 236 6.04 -11.33 -6.10
C GLN A 236 6.03 -10.53 -4.79
N LEU A 237 5.89 -11.20 -3.65
CA LEU A 237 5.96 -10.55 -2.33
C LEU A 237 7.34 -9.94 -2.07
N LYS A 238 8.42 -10.65 -2.42
CA LYS A 238 9.79 -10.10 -2.31
C LYS A 238 9.96 -8.87 -3.19
N THR A 239 9.50 -8.89 -4.45
CA THR A 239 9.57 -7.72 -5.33
C THR A 239 8.79 -6.54 -4.77
N LEU A 240 7.56 -6.76 -4.28
CA LEU A 240 6.76 -5.70 -3.67
C LEU A 240 7.39 -5.13 -2.40
N GLN A 241 8.05 -5.99 -1.60
CA GLN A 241 8.78 -5.59 -0.42
C GLN A 241 9.98 -4.69 -0.80
N ASP A 242 10.76 -5.10 -1.82
CA ASP A 242 11.88 -4.31 -2.34
C ASP A 242 11.42 -2.95 -2.87
N ASP A 243 10.32 -2.92 -3.63
CA ASP A 243 9.71 -1.69 -4.15
C ASP A 243 9.23 -0.77 -3.01
N PHE A 244 8.65 -1.34 -1.94
CA PHE A 244 8.22 -0.58 -0.78
C PHE A 244 9.40 0.04 -0.03
N ASP A 245 10.47 -0.73 0.18
CA ASP A 245 11.68 -0.25 0.84
C ASP A 245 12.40 0.81 0.00
N GLN A 246 12.40 0.66 -1.33
CA GLN A 246 12.87 1.71 -2.24
C GLN A 246 12.02 2.99 -2.09
N LEU A 247 10.69 2.88 -2.18
CA LEU A 247 9.80 4.03 -2.08
C LEU A 247 9.96 4.76 -0.73
N LYS A 248 10.15 4.00 0.34
CA LYS A 248 10.42 4.53 1.68
C LYS A 248 11.73 5.32 1.71
N SER A 249 12.80 4.81 1.09
CA SER A 249 14.08 5.52 1.00
C SER A 249 13.99 6.80 0.16
N GLU A 250 13.22 6.79 -0.93
CA GLU A 250 12.96 7.97 -1.76
C GLU A 250 12.15 9.02 -0.99
N HIS A 251 11.14 8.59 -0.22
CA HIS A 251 10.36 9.46 0.65
C HIS A 251 11.23 10.12 1.72
N ASP A 252 12.06 9.34 2.42
CA ASP A 252 12.97 9.86 3.46
C ASP A 252 13.95 10.89 2.87
N THR A 253 14.47 10.62 1.67
CA THR A 253 15.34 11.57 0.94
C THR A 253 14.61 12.87 0.61
N LEU A 254 13.37 12.81 0.11
CA LEU A 254 12.57 13.99 -0.18
C LEU A 254 12.23 14.77 1.10
N LEU A 255 11.97 14.06 2.21
CA LEU A 255 11.72 14.65 3.52
C LEU A 255 12.96 15.42 4.01
N GLU A 256 14.16 14.86 3.84
CA GLU A 256 15.41 15.53 4.16
C GLU A 256 15.64 16.76 3.28
N LEU A 257 15.39 16.67 1.97
CA LEU A 257 15.49 17.82 1.06
C LEU A 257 14.51 18.93 1.45
N HIS A 258 13.27 18.60 1.80
CA HIS A 258 12.29 19.57 2.27
C HIS A 258 12.72 20.22 3.59
N LYS A 259 13.22 19.43 4.57
CA LYS A 259 13.78 19.97 5.82
C LYS A 259 14.97 20.91 5.54
N ARG A 260 15.86 20.54 4.62
CA ARG A 260 17.01 21.36 4.20
C ARG A 260 16.58 22.66 3.50
N GLY A 261 15.59 22.59 2.61
CA GLY A 261 15.00 23.75 1.95
C GLY A 261 14.31 24.70 2.96
N SER A 262 13.59 24.15 3.94
CA SER A 262 13.00 24.91 5.04
C SER A 262 14.05 25.59 5.94
N MET A 263 15.24 25.00 6.07
CA MET A 263 16.37 25.57 6.82
C MET A 263 17.14 26.63 6.03
N GLN A 264 17.32 26.47 4.72
CA GLN A 264 17.96 27.47 3.84
C GLN A 264 17.07 28.70 3.61
N ALA A 265 15.74 28.52 3.54
CA ALA A 265 14.78 29.63 3.50
C ALA A 265 14.81 30.52 4.76
N LYS A 266 15.38 30.03 5.87
CA LYS A 266 15.52 30.79 7.13
C LYS A 266 16.85 31.52 7.26
N THR A 267 17.78 31.40 6.30
CA THR A 267 19.14 31.96 6.41
C THR A 267 19.60 32.90 5.30
N HIS A 268 18.82 33.20 4.25
CA HIS A 268 19.19 34.31 3.34
C HIS A 268 18.01 35.00 2.60
N VAL A 269 17.61 36.16 3.15
CA VAL A 269 17.30 37.49 2.57
C VAL A 269 16.47 37.67 1.28
N SER A 270 15.60 38.69 1.37
CA SER A 270 15.26 39.72 0.37
C SER A 270 14.20 39.45 -0.70
N THR A 271 13.24 40.37 -0.73
CA THR A 271 11.98 40.43 -1.47
C THR A 271 12.08 40.49 -3.01
N SER A 272 13.26 40.28 -3.61
CA SER A 272 13.43 40.21 -5.08
C SER A 272 13.53 38.78 -5.62
N VAL A 273 13.74 37.77 -4.77
CA VAL A 273 13.93 36.37 -5.21
C VAL A 273 12.60 35.61 -5.35
N GLN A 274 11.50 36.12 -4.77
CA GLN A 274 10.18 35.46 -4.86
C GLN A 274 9.66 35.34 -6.30
N VAL A 275 10.03 36.24 -7.21
CA VAL A 275 9.65 36.15 -8.63
C VAL A 275 10.44 35.06 -9.36
N LEU A 276 11.67 34.79 -8.95
CA LEU A 276 12.51 33.74 -9.54
C LEU A 276 12.10 32.33 -9.06
N TYR A 277 11.69 32.18 -7.79
CA TYR A 277 11.19 30.90 -7.29
C TYR A 277 9.90 30.44 -8.01
N VAL A 278 8.99 31.37 -8.32
CA VAL A 278 7.76 31.04 -9.06
C VAL A 278 8.09 30.61 -10.50
N LEU A 279 9.10 31.21 -11.13
CA LEU A 279 9.54 30.80 -12.47
C LEU A 279 10.26 29.45 -12.47
N GLU A 280 11.07 29.13 -11.45
CA GLU A 280 11.69 27.81 -11.32
C GLU A 280 10.66 26.70 -11.08
N GLU A 281 9.64 26.93 -10.26
CA GLU A 281 8.56 25.96 -10.06
C GLU A 281 7.75 25.73 -11.33
N ILE A 282 7.45 26.77 -12.11
CA ILE A 282 6.78 26.64 -13.41
C ILE A 282 7.66 25.87 -14.41
N ILE A 283 8.98 26.08 -14.42
CA ILE A 283 9.92 25.35 -15.28
C ILE A 283 10.02 23.88 -14.87
N ILE A 284 10.05 23.58 -13.56
CA ILE A 284 10.06 22.21 -13.05
C ILE A 284 8.74 21.50 -13.38
N PHE A 285 7.61 22.18 -13.20
CA PHE A 285 6.29 21.64 -13.54
C PHE A 285 6.15 21.40 -15.05
N ALA A 286 6.61 22.32 -15.89
CA ALA A 286 6.62 22.16 -17.35
C ALA A 286 7.55 21.01 -17.81
N LYS A 287 8.74 20.85 -17.19
CA LYS A 287 9.65 19.73 -17.46
C LYS A 287 9.06 18.39 -17.01
N CYS A 288 8.36 18.36 -15.88
CA CYS A 288 7.69 17.17 -15.35
C CYS A 288 6.52 16.76 -16.24
N HIS A 289 5.67 17.72 -16.64
CA HIS A 289 4.56 17.49 -17.56
C HIS A 289 5.03 16.97 -18.92
N ARG A 290 6.17 17.46 -19.44
CA ARG A 290 6.80 16.96 -20.69
C ARG A 290 7.33 15.53 -20.56
N LYS A 291 7.83 15.13 -19.39
CA LYS A 291 8.25 13.74 -19.11
C LYS A 291 7.05 12.80 -18.98
N LEU A 292 5.98 13.26 -18.34
CA LEU A 292 4.74 12.48 -18.17
C LEU A 292 4.02 12.29 -19.50
N THR A 293 3.88 13.34 -20.32
CA THR A 293 3.30 13.22 -21.68
C THR A 293 4.12 12.29 -22.59
N LYS A 294 5.46 12.30 -22.50
CA LYS A 294 6.32 11.33 -23.20
C LYS A 294 6.15 9.89 -22.70
N LYS A 295 5.99 9.67 -21.39
CA LYS A 295 5.72 8.34 -20.79
C LYS A 295 4.32 7.82 -21.12
N VAL A 296 3.31 8.69 -21.20
CA VAL A 296 1.94 8.33 -21.60
C VAL A 296 1.89 8.01 -23.10
N ALA A 297 2.58 8.79 -23.95
CA ALA A 297 2.68 8.49 -25.38
C ALA A 297 3.43 7.17 -25.69
N THR A 298 4.49 6.85 -24.94
CA THR A 298 5.20 5.56 -25.09
C THR A 298 4.40 4.38 -24.54
N LYS A 299 3.64 4.54 -23.46
CA LYS A 299 2.69 3.50 -23.00
C LYS A 299 1.55 3.28 -23.99
N HIS A 300 1.00 4.33 -24.61
CA HIS A 300 -0.06 4.19 -25.62
C HIS A 300 0.47 3.55 -26.92
N CYS A 301 1.73 3.81 -27.29
CA CYS A 301 2.39 3.13 -28.40
C CYS A 301 2.67 1.65 -28.10
N HIS A 302 3.09 1.29 -26.87
CA HIS A 302 3.28 -0.11 -26.48
C HIS A 302 1.96 -0.87 -26.33
N GLN A 303 0.89 -0.24 -25.87
CA GLN A 303 -0.45 -0.85 -25.80
C GLN A 303 -1.06 -1.08 -27.19
N ASN A 304 -0.85 -0.14 -28.13
CA ASN A 304 -1.32 -0.30 -29.51
C ASN A 304 -0.46 -1.30 -30.31
N VAL A 305 0.85 -1.41 -30.05
CA VAL A 305 1.71 -2.44 -30.67
C VAL A 305 1.33 -3.84 -30.17
N PHE A 306 0.96 -4.00 -28.89
CA PHE A 306 0.50 -5.29 -28.35
C PHE A 306 -0.89 -5.71 -28.88
N GLN A 307 -1.78 -4.76 -29.18
CA GLN A 307 -3.08 -5.07 -29.78
C GLN A 307 -3.02 -5.29 -31.31
N THR A 308 -2.06 -4.66 -32.02
CA THR A 308 -1.85 -4.94 -33.44
C THR A 308 -1.18 -6.29 -33.70
N ASP A 309 -0.38 -6.82 -32.77
CA ASP A 309 0.26 -8.14 -32.90
C ASP A 309 -0.69 -9.31 -32.60
N GLU A 310 -1.65 -9.14 -31.67
CA GLU A 310 -2.72 -10.13 -31.45
C GLU A 310 -3.73 -10.16 -32.61
N SER A 311 -4.03 -8.99 -33.19
CA SER A 311 -4.91 -8.91 -34.37
C SER A 311 -4.21 -9.42 -35.64
N GLY A 312 -2.93 -9.08 -35.85
CA GLY A 312 -2.15 -9.50 -37.01
C GLY A 312 -1.90 -11.01 -37.06
N SER A 313 -1.64 -11.62 -35.90
CA SER A 313 -1.46 -13.07 -35.79
C SER A 313 -2.76 -13.85 -36.06
N GLN A 314 -3.92 -13.30 -35.66
CA GLN A 314 -5.22 -13.92 -35.94
C GLN A 314 -5.61 -13.83 -37.43
N TRP A 315 -5.24 -12.74 -38.13
CA TRP A 315 -5.46 -12.61 -39.57
C TRP A 315 -4.51 -13.48 -40.41
N GLN A 316 -3.26 -13.68 -39.97
CA GLN A 316 -2.31 -14.55 -40.68
C GLN A 316 -2.67 -16.04 -40.55
N SER A 317 -3.18 -16.49 -39.39
CA SER A 317 -3.72 -17.85 -39.27
C SER A 317 -4.98 -18.07 -40.12
N HIS A 318 -5.81 -17.03 -40.32
CA HIS A 318 -7.01 -17.15 -41.16
C HIS A 318 -6.70 -17.15 -42.67
N ILE A 319 -5.68 -16.39 -43.11
CA ILE A 319 -5.24 -16.38 -44.52
C ILE A 319 -4.47 -17.67 -44.89
N GLN A 320 -3.73 -18.28 -43.96
CA GLN A 320 -3.03 -19.55 -44.21
C GLN A 320 -3.99 -20.76 -44.25
N SER A 321 -5.11 -20.71 -43.51
CA SER A 321 -6.16 -21.75 -43.58
C SER A 321 -7.08 -21.62 -44.80
N GLN A 322 -7.14 -20.47 -45.48
CA GLN A 322 -7.95 -20.30 -46.70
C GLN A 322 -7.17 -20.57 -48.01
N GLN A 323 -5.89 -20.92 -47.95
CA GLN A 323 -5.09 -21.29 -49.14
C GLN A 323 -5.01 -22.80 -49.39
N GLN A 324 -5.82 -23.60 -48.69
CA GLN A 324 -6.03 -25.02 -48.98
C GLN A 324 -7.53 -25.28 -49.15
N GLU A 325 -8.15 -24.68 -50.17
CA GLU A 325 -9.33 -25.20 -50.88
C GLU A 325 -9.76 -24.18 -51.94
N GLU A 326 -9.17 -24.28 -53.14
CA GLU A 326 -9.75 -23.72 -54.38
C GLU A 326 -9.93 -24.87 -55.37
N PRO A 327 -11.17 -25.26 -55.71
CA PRO A 327 -11.43 -26.06 -56.88
C PRO A 327 -11.43 -25.16 -58.12
N VAL A 328 -10.70 -25.63 -59.13
CA VAL A 328 -10.60 -25.05 -60.48
C VAL A 328 -11.98 -24.80 -61.08
N THR A 329 -12.34 -23.54 -61.34
CA THR A 329 -13.24 -23.17 -62.45
C THR A 329 -12.86 -21.82 -63.05
N SER A 330 -12.47 -21.89 -64.32
CA SER A 330 -12.38 -20.84 -65.33
C SER A 330 -13.67 -20.02 -65.40
N ASP A 331 -13.58 -18.69 -65.46
CA ASP A 331 -14.07 -17.88 -66.60
C ASP A 331 -14.00 -16.36 -66.32
N ALA A 332 -13.40 -15.65 -67.28
CA ALA A 332 -13.42 -14.20 -67.51
C ALA A 332 -14.82 -13.76 -68.07
N PRO A 333 -15.17 -12.47 -68.37
CA PRO A 333 -14.26 -11.35 -68.62
C PRO A 333 -14.70 -9.90 -68.21
N GLU A 334 -13.68 -9.05 -68.19
CA GLU A 334 -13.56 -7.68 -68.75
C GLU A 334 -14.71 -6.63 -68.60
N SER A 335 -14.44 -5.65 -67.74
CA SER A 335 -14.08 -4.26 -68.13
C SER A 335 -14.66 -3.68 -69.42
N ASN A 336 -15.53 -2.67 -69.29
CA ASN A 336 -15.82 -1.69 -70.33
C ASN A 336 -15.55 -0.25 -69.87
N MET A 337 -14.65 0.41 -70.61
CA MET A 337 -14.61 1.83 -71.04
C MET A 337 -14.96 2.98 -70.07
N PHE A 338 -13.92 3.72 -69.64
CA PHE A 338 -13.57 5.15 -69.95
C PHE A 338 -14.65 6.13 -70.51
N PRO A 339 -14.41 7.48 -70.58
CA PRO A 339 -13.54 8.41 -69.81
C PRO A 339 -14.19 9.83 -69.55
N VAL A 340 -13.33 10.81 -69.15
CA VAL A 340 -13.45 12.29 -69.26
C VAL A 340 -14.42 12.96 -68.25
N HIS A 341 -14.11 14.02 -67.48
CA HIS A 341 -13.51 15.29 -67.89
C HIS A 341 -13.01 16.14 -66.69
N GLU A 342 -12.09 17.01 -67.06
CA GLU A 342 -11.29 17.99 -66.34
C GLU A 342 -12.05 19.25 -65.87
N SER A 343 -11.39 20.03 -64.99
CA SER A 343 -11.70 21.41 -64.52
C SER A 343 -12.72 21.48 -63.37
N ARG A 344 -12.44 22.13 -62.23
CA ARG A 344 -11.74 23.41 -62.02
C ARG A 344 -11.32 23.55 -60.56
#